data_AF-A0A9D2AKN9-F1
#
_entry.id   AF-A0A9D2AKN9-F1
#
_cell.length_a   1.000
_cell.length_b   1.000
_cell.length_c   1.000
_cell.angle_alpha   90.00
_cell.angle_beta   90.00
_cell.angle_gamma   90.00
#
_symmetry.space_group_name_H-M   'P 1'
#
loop_
_entity.id
_entity.type
_entity.pdbx_description
1 polymer ?
#
loop_
_entity_poly.entity_id
_entity_poly.type
_entity_poly.pdbx_seq_one_letter_code
_entity_poly.pdbx_strand_id
1 'polypeptide(L)' 'MHKEHGQVTGLIWRGVEDVALYKRLEEYANEHELTVAQAAKQLIHQGLDQKKKQGAKQEK' A
#
# COMPACT_ATOMS: atom_id res chain seq x y z
N MET A 1 -15.58 13.39 -25.87
CA MET A 1 -14.44 13.49 -24.92
C MET A 1 -14.28 12.15 -24.23
N HIS A 2 -13.21 11.42 -24.58
CA HIS A 2 -12.84 10.17 -23.91
C HIS A 2 -12.33 10.53 -22.50
N LYS A 3 -13.02 10.07 -21.46
CA LYS A 3 -12.53 10.19 -20.08
C LYS A 3 -11.58 9.02 -19.87
N GLU A 4 -10.29 9.30 -19.93
CA GLU A 4 -9.24 8.32 -19.65
C GLU A 4 -9.41 7.77 -18.24
N HIS A 5 -9.42 6.43 -18.15
CA HIS A 5 -9.44 5.69 -16.89
C HIS A 5 -8.23 6.11 -16.04
N GLY A 6 -8.45 6.55 -14.80
CA GLY A 6 -7.40 6.49 -13.78
C GLY A 6 -7.14 7.74 -12.93
N GLN A 7 -7.92 8.81 -13.03
CA GLN A 7 -7.78 9.90 -12.06
C GLN A 7 -8.56 9.62 -10.77
N VAL A 8 -7.94 8.83 -9.87
CA VAL A 8 -8.28 8.87 -8.44
C VAL A 8 -7.60 10.12 -7.87
N THR A 9 -8.28 11.25 -7.96
CA THR A 9 -7.83 12.52 -7.39
C THR A 9 -8.00 12.50 -5.87
N GLY A 10 -6.86 12.50 -5.15
CA GLY A 10 -6.73 13.04 -3.80
C GLY A 10 -7.19 12.13 -2.67
N LEU A 11 -6.30 11.26 -2.20
CA LEU A 11 -6.41 10.73 -0.84
C LEU A 11 -6.19 11.91 0.12
N ILE A 12 -7.28 12.46 0.67
CA ILE A 12 -7.17 13.42 1.77
C ILE A 12 -6.87 12.58 3.02
N TRP A 13 -5.65 12.65 3.54
CA TRP A 13 -5.28 12.09 4.83
C TRP A 13 -6.13 12.79 5.90
N ARG A 14 -7.16 12.11 6.44
CA ARG A 14 -8.21 12.72 7.27
C ARG A 14 -7.89 12.69 8.78
N GLY A 15 -6.70 12.25 9.18
CA GLY A 15 -6.31 12.19 10.58
C GLY A 15 -4.80 12.21 10.81
N VAL A 16 -4.42 12.43 12.07
CA VAL A 16 -3.02 12.32 12.53
C VAL A 16 -2.44 10.92 12.30
N GLU A 17 -3.27 9.88 12.37
CA GLU A 17 -2.88 8.49 12.13
C GLU A 17 -2.54 8.23 10.65
N ASP A 18 -3.35 8.78 9.75
CA ASP A 18 -3.15 8.76 8.30
C ASP A 18 -1.80 9.40 7.91
N VAL A 19 -1.49 10.56 8.47
CA VAL A 19 -0.20 11.25 8.25
C VAL A 19 0.96 10.46 8.84
N ALA A 20 0.81 9.88 10.02
CA ALA A 20 1.83 9.03 10.64
C ALA A 20 2.11 7.77 9.81
N LEU A 21 1.06 7.17 9.22
CA LEU A 21 1.18 6.02 8.34
C LEU A 21 1.91 6.39 7.05
N TYR A 22 1.58 7.53 6.43
CA TYR A 22 2.30 8.02 5.25
C TYR A 22 3.79 8.23 5.55
N LYS A 23 4.13 8.87 6.69
CA LYS A 23 5.53 9.07 7.08
C LYS A 23 6.29 7.76 7.21
N ARG A 24 5.71 6.76 7.89
CA ARG A 24 6.33 5.43 7.99
C ARG A 24 6.53 4.76 6.64
N LEU A 25 5.56 4.92 5.73
CA LEU A 25 5.67 4.38 4.38
C LEU A 25 6.75 5.09 3.57
N GLU A 26 6.90 6.40 3.75
CA GLU A 26 7.95 7.21 3.13
C GLU A 26 9.35 6.84 3.64
N GLU A 27 9.50 6.65 4.96
CA GLU A 27 10.74 6.17 5.57
C GLU A 27 11.13 4.81 5.01
N TYR A 28 10.19 3.85 5.00
CA TYR A 28 10.41 2.53 4.41
C TYR A 28 10.78 2.62 2.92
N ALA A 29 10.12 3.48 2.15
CA ALA A 29 10.44 3.66 0.76
C ALA A 29 11.88 4.18 0.58
N ASN A 30 12.30 5.14 1.41
CA ASN A 30 13.64 5.70 1.37
C ASN A 30 14.73 4.68 1.76
N GLU A 31 14.51 3.87 2.80
CA GLU A 31 15.44 2.81 3.22
C GLU A 31 15.66 1.74 2.13
N HIS A 32 14.65 1.54 1.27
CA HIS A 32 14.67 0.55 0.20
C HIS A 32 14.95 1.15 -1.19
N GLU A 33 15.26 2.45 -1.28
CA GLU A 33 15.47 3.18 -2.54
C GLU A 33 14.27 3.06 -3.52
N LEU A 34 13.05 3.05 -2.97
CA LEU A 34 11.79 2.93 -3.71
C LEU A 34 11.00 4.24 -3.68
N THR A 35 10.08 4.40 -4.63
CA THR A 35 9.02 5.40 -4.47
C THR A 35 7.96 4.91 -3.48
N VAL A 36 7.28 5.85 -2.80
CA VAL A 36 6.18 5.56 -1.87
C VAL A 36 5.11 4.65 -2.50
N ALA A 37 4.80 4.86 -3.79
CA ALA A 37 3.84 4.04 -4.52
C ALA A 37 4.32 2.59 -4.74
N GLN A 38 5.61 2.39 -5.04
CA GLN A 38 6.21 1.07 -5.18
C GLN A 38 6.26 0.33 -3.84
N ALA A 39 6.68 1.02 -2.78
CA ALA A 39 6.67 0.51 -1.42
C ALA A 39 5.27 0.07 -0.98
N ALA A 40 4.25 0.91 -1.19
CA ALA A 40 2.86 0.56 -0.90
C ALA A 40 2.42 -0.69 -1.65
N LYS A 41 2.70 -0.74 -2.95
CA LYS A 41 2.37 -1.89 -3.80
C LYS A 41 3.03 -3.17 -3.27
N GLN A 42 4.32 -3.13 -2.94
CA GLN A 42 5.04 -4.28 -2.39
C GLN A 42 4.45 -4.76 -1.05
N LEU A 43 4.20 -3.84 -0.11
CA LEU A 43 3.62 -4.16 1.19
C LEU A 43 2.21 -4.76 1.05
N ILE A 44 1.39 -4.25 0.13
CA ILE A 44 0.07 -4.82 -0.17
C ILE A 44 0.21 -6.23 -0.75
N HIS A 45 1.10 -6.42 -1.74
CA HIS A 45 1.35 -7.75 -2.31
C HIS A 45 1.83 -8.75 -1.25
N GLN A 46 2.75 -8.34 -0.36
CA GLN A 46 3.25 -9.18 0.73
C GLN A 46 2.14 -9.53 1.72
N GLY A 47 1.33 -8.55 2.15
CA GLY A 47 0.21 -8.79 3.06
C GLY A 47 -0.87 -9.70 2.47
N LEU A 48 -1.17 -9.56 1.18
CA LEU A 48 -2.14 -10.41 0.48
C LEU A 48 -1.60 -11.82 0.24
N ASP A 49 -0.32 -11.98 -0.08
CA ASP A 49 0.32 -13.29 -0.26
C ASP A 49 0.43 -14.07 1.08
N GLN A 50 0.74 -13.37 2.17
CA GLN A 50 0.72 -13.91 3.53
C GLN A 50 -0.66 -14.44 3.92
N LYS A 51 -1.74 -13.70 3.58
CA LYS A 51 -3.12 -14.12 3.84
C LYS A 51 -3.51 -15.37 3.05
N LYS A 52 -3.02 -15.50 1.81
CA LYS A 52 -3.23 -16.70 0.97
C LYS A 52 -2.58 -17.95 1.55
N LYS A 53 -1.40 -17.82 2.17
CA LYS A 53 -0.70 -18.92 2.86
C LYS A 53 -1.37 -19.33 4.18
N GLN A 54 -2.02 -18.41 4.87
CA GLN A 54 -2.77 -18.70 6.11
C GLN A 54 -4.13 -19.38 5.82
N GLY A 55 -4.80 -19.03 4.71
CA GLY A 55 -6.00 -19.75 4.26
C GLY A 55 -5.74 -21.21 3.87
N ALA A 56 -4.56 -21.52 3.32
CA ALA A 56 -4.16 -22.89 2.97
C ALA A 56 -3.77 -23.76 4.18
N LYS A 57 -3.64 -23.18 5.39
CA LYS A 57 -3.30 -23.90 6.63
C LYS A 57 -4.50 -24.23 7.52
N GLN A 58 -5.69 -23.73 7.21
CA GLN A 58 -6.92 -24.05 7.98
C GLN A 58 -7.70 -25.25 7.39
N GLU A 59 -7.22 -25.86 6.32
CA GLU A 59 -7.85 -27.02 5.68
C GLU A 59 -6.86 -28.20 5.67
N LYS A 60 -6.44 -28.66 6.85
CA LYS A 60 -5.79 -29.96 7.04
C LYS A 60 -5.92 -30.48 8.45
#